data_AF-A0A951IES4-F1
#
_entry.id   AF-A0A951IES4-F1
#
_cell.length_a   1.000
_cell.length_b   1.000
_cell.length_c   1.000
_cell.angle_alpha   90.00
_cell.angle_beta   90.00
_cell.angle_gamma   90.00
#
_symmetry.space_group_name_H-M   'P 1'
#
loop_
_entity.id
_entity.type
_entity.pdbx_description
1 polymer ?
#
loop_
_entity_poly.entity_id
_entity_poly.type
_entity_poly.pdbx_seq_one_letter_code
_entity_poly.pdbx_strand_id
1 'polypeptide(L)' 'VMSPRPGRIVERLSVDVAPRNKEGDNIRSIKASPEFVTIREHVLGLIWASAD' A
#
# COMPACT_ATOMS: atom_id res chain seq x y z
N VAL A 1 2.93 4.42 6.54
CA VAL A 1 2.24 3.94 7.77
C VAL A 1 2.73 4.77 8.95
N MET A 2 1.84 5.20 9.84
CA MET A 2 2.22 5.86 11.10
C MET A 2 2.10 4.83 12.23
N SER A 3 3.14 4.69 13.06
CA SER A 3 3.14 3.77 14.21
C SER A 3 2.25 4.27 15.38
N PRO A 4 1.88 3.40 16.34
CA PRO A 4 1.34 3.83 17.63
C PRO A 4 2.32 4.77 18.34
N ARG A 5 1.79 5.69 19.16
CA ARG A 5 2.47 6.92 19.57
C ARG A 5 3.85 6.70 20.22
N PRO A 6 4.80 7.64 20.01
CA PRO A 6 4.69 8.80 19.10
C PRO A 6 4.75 8.33 17.64
N GLY A 7 3.87 8.89 16.80
CA GLY A 7 3.70 8.43 15.42
C GLY A 7 4.98 8.59 14.61
N ARG A 8 5.67 7.48 14.37
CA ARG A 8 6.92 7.43 13.61
C ARG A 8 6.61 7.05 12.16
N ILE A 9 7.24 7.74 11.22
CA ILE A 9 7.30 7.27 9.83
C ILE A 9 8.23 6.06 9.82
N VAL A 10 7.65 4.87 9.68
CA VAL A 10 8.41 3.61 9.61
C VAL A 10 9.03 3.38 8.23
N GLU A 11 8.37 3.86 7.17
CA GLU A 11 8.80 3.69 5.78
C GLU A 11 8.12 4.70 4.85
N ARG A 12 8.82 5.11 3.78
CA ARG A 12 8.29 5.90 2.67
C ARG A 12 8.34 5.06 1.40
N LEU A 13 7.17 4.77 0.83
CA LEU A 13 7.03 3.98 -0.39
C LEU A 13 6.75 4.89 -1.59
N SER A 14 7.50 4.71 -2.67
CA SER A 14 7.12 5.23 -3.99
C SER A 14 6.37 4.13 -4.71
N VAL A 15 5.10 4.37 -5.02
CA VAL A 15 4.21 3.36 -5.62
C VAL A 15 3.64 3.90 -6.91
N ASP A 16 3.82 3.14 -7.99
CA ASP A 16 3.27 3.45 -9.30
C ASP A 16 2.11 2.49 -9.60
N VAL A 17 1.05 2.62 -8.81
CA VAL A 17 -0.20 1.85 -8.96
C VAL A 17 -1.29 2.66 -9.66
N ALA A 18 -0.96 3.89 -10.10
CA ALA A 18 -1.89 4.75 -10.81
C ALA A 18 -2.09 4.20 -12.23
N PRO A 19 -3.34 4.10 -12.72
CA PRO A 19 -3.59 3.70 -14.09
C PRO A 19 -2.92 4.70 -15.04
N ARG A 20 -2.02 4.20 -15.88
CA ARG A 20 -1.26 5.02 -16.85
C ARG A 20 -2.13 5.49 -18.01
N ASN A 21 -3.31 4.88 -18.19
CA ASN A 21 -4.23 5.18 -19.27
C ASN A 21 -5.50 5.82 -18.71
N LYS A 22 -5.80 6.99 -19.27
CA LYS A 22 -6.95 7.82 -18.93
C LYS A 22 -8.24 7.08 -19.30
N GLU A 23 -9.20 7.14 -18.38
CA GLU A 23 -10.62 6.87 -18.61
C GLU A 23 -11.00 5.39 -18.85
N GLY A 24 -11.51 4.73 -17.80
CA GLY A 24 -12.16 3.41 -17.91
C GLY A 24 -11.46 2.25 -17.19
N ASP A 25 -10.25 2.43 -16.66
CA ASP A 25 -9.59 1.37 -15.92
C ASP A 25 -10.38 1.03 -14.64
N ASN A 26 -10.91 -0.19 -14.62
CA ASN A 26 -11.69 -0.72 -13.51
C ASN A 26 -10.81 -0.76 -12.25
N ILE A 27 -11.08 0.13 -11.29
CA ILE A 27 -10.37 0.20 -10.02
C ILE A 27 -10.30 -1.14 -9.27
N ARG A 28 -11.26 -2.04 -9.51
CA ARG A 28 -11.24 -3.40 -8.97
C ARG A 28 -10.08 -4.22 -9.55
N SER A 29 -9.84 -4.11 -10.86
CA SER A 29 -8.72 -4.79 -11.52
C SER A 29 -7.38 -4.29 -11.01
N ILE A 30 -7.25 -2.98 -10.78
CA ILE A 30 -6.04 -2.38 -10.19
C ILE A 30 -5.81 -2.90 -8.77
N LYS A 31 -6.84 -2.91 -7.91
CA LYS A 31 -6.72 -3.44 -6.54
C LYS A 31 -6.48 -4.95 -6.47
N ALA A 32 -6.86 -5.67 -7.52
CA ALA A 32 -6.58 -7.10 -7.67
C ALA A 32 -5.25 -7.38 -8.38
N SER A 33 -4.55 -6.35 -8.88
CA SER A 33 -3.30 -6.54 -9.58
C SER A 33 -2.24 -7.10 -8.62
N PRO A 34 -1.32 -7.96 -9.10
CA PRO A 34 -0.23 -8.48 -8.29
C PRO A 34 0.58 -7.38 -7.60
N GLU A 35 0.85 -6.28 -8.32
CA GLU A 35 1.64 -5.15 -7.83
C GLU A 35 0.96 -4.48 -6.63
N PHE A 36 -0.35 -4.22 -6.73
CA PHE A 36 -1.11 -3.64 -5.62
C PHE A 36 -1.17 -4.58 -4.41
N VAL A 37 -1.41 -5.88 -4.65
CA VAL A 37 -1.48 -6.88 -3.58
C VAL A 37 -0.14 -6.99 -2.84
N THR A 38 0.99 -7.00 -3.55
CA THR A 38 2.32 -7.04 -2.93
C THR A 38 2.56 -5.84 -2.02
N ILE A 39 2.25 -4.63 -2.47
CA ILE A 39 2.40 -3.41 -1.66
C ILE A 39 1.47 -3.45 -0.44
N ARG A 40 0.23 -3.93 -0.60
CA ARG A 40 -0.74 -4.06 0.49
C ARG A 40 -0.22 -5.00 1.58
N GLU A 41 0.23 -6.19 1.21
CA GLU A 41 0.72 -7.17 2.18
C GLU A 41 1.97 -6.67 2.91
N HIS A 42 2.88 -5.97 2.21
CA HIS A 42 4.02 -5.31 2.84
C HIS A 42 3.57 -4.29 3.90
N VAL A 43 2.64 -3.40 3.54
CA VAL A 43 2.09 -2.38 4.45
C VAL A 43 1.38 -3.01 5.65
N LEU A 44 0.59 -4.08 5.45
CA LEU A 44 -0.09 -4.78 6.54
C LEU A 44 0.92 -5.46 7.47
N GLY A 45 1.98 -6.05 6.92
CA GLY A 45 3.09 -6.61 7.70
C GLY A 45 3.73 -5.58 8.63
N LEU A 46 3.97 -4.35 8.15
CA LEU A 46 4.49 -3.26 8.99
C LEU A 46 3.54 -2.85 10.12
N ILE A 47 2.23 -2.91 9.89
CA ILE A 47 1.23 -2.55 10.91
C ILE A 47 1.21 -3.62 12.00
N TRP A 48 1.11 -4.90 11.61
CA TRP A 48 0.97 -5.99 12.58
C TRP A 48 2.27 -6.33 13.30
N ALA A 49 3.44 -6.21 12.64
CA ALA A 49 4.73 -6.38 13.32
C ALA A 49 5.03 -5.28 14.35
N SER A 50 4.32 -4.14 14.30
CA SER A 50 4.45 -3.04 15.27
C SER A 50 3.47 -3.12 16.44
N ALA A 51 2.62 -4.15 16.47
CA ALA A 51 1.59 -4.36 17.48
C ALA A 51 2.01 -5.35 18.59
N ASP A 52 3.19 -5.97 18.45
CA ASP A 52 3.89 -6.77 19.47
C ASP A 52 4.84 -5.89 20.30
#